data_AF-A0A4Q3SAZ6-F1
#
_entry.id   AF-A0A4Q3SAZ6-F1
#
_cell.length_a   1.000
_cell.length_b   1.000
_cell.length_c   1.000
_cell.angle_alpha   90.00
_cell.angle_beta   90.00
_cell.angle_gamma   90.00
#
_symmetry.space_group_name_H-M   'P 1'
#
loop_
_entity.id
_entity.type
_entity.pdbx_description
1 polymer ?
#
loop_
_entity_poly.entity_id
_entity_poly.type
_entity_poly.pdbx_seq_one_letter_code
_entity_poly.pdbx_strand_id
1 'polypeptide(L)' 'MNRKYHDEEPESYKSDDGFTVFTAEYLLSRGYCCGNGCRHCPYDYSAVKEPKRSMLLLQRKNNEDNQKG' A
#
# COMPACT_ATOMS: atom_id res chain seq x y z
N MET A 1 -29.44 21.13 0.96
CA MET A 1 -28.24 20.36 1.37
C MET A 1 -28.04 19.23 0.38
N ASN A 2 -27.34 19.49 -0.72
CA ASN A 2 -27.08 18.48 -1.76
C ASN A 2 -25.71 17.86 -1.49
N ARG A 3 -25.62 16.87 -0.60
CA ARG A 3 -24.41 16.07 -0.47
C ARG A 3 -24.47 15.01 -1.55
N LYS A 4 -23.99 15.43 -2.72
CA LYS A 4 -23.97 14.65 -3.96
C LYS A 4 -23.26 13.33 -3.71
N TYR A 5 -23.81 12.29 -4.33
CA TYR A 5 -23.19 11.00 -4.60
C TYR A 5 -21.67 11.17 -4.72
N HIS A 6 -20.92 10.70 -3.73
CA HIS A 6 -19.50 10.48 -3.91
C HIS A 6 -19.38 9.25 -4.79
N ASP A 7 -18.93 9.49 -6.01
CA ASP A 7 -18.09 8.57 -6.76
C ASP A 7 -16.88 8.26 -5.85
N GLU A 8 -17.05 7.32 -4.91
CA GLU A 8 -16.01 6.96 -3.97
C GLU A 8 -14.99 6.09 -4.71
N GLU A 9 -13.84 6.66 -5.04
CA GLU A 9 -12.70 5.84 -5.42
C GLU A 9 -12.43 4.86 -4.27
N PRO A 10 -12.46 3.55 -4.52
CA PRO A 10 -12.45 2.59 -3.44
C PRO A 10 -11.09 2.66 -2.72
N GLU A 11 -11.12 2.89 -1.41
CA GLU A 11 -9.94 2.93 -0.52
C GLU A 11 -9.14 1.60 -0.50
N SER A 12 -9.69 0.56 -1.14
CA SER A 12 -9.03 -0.72 -1.37
C SER A 12 -9.60 -1.45 -2.59
N TYR A 13 -8.81 -2.35 -3.19
CA TYR A 13 -9.25 -3.23 -4.27
C TYR A 13 -8.85 -4.68 -4.00
N LYS A 14 -9.43 -5.63 -4.74
CA LYS A 14 -9.06 -7.04 -4.68
C LYS A 14 -7.98 -7.35 -5.71
N SER A 15 -6.84 -7.88 -5.26
CA SER A 15 -5.84 -8.47 -6.16
C SER A 15 -6.38 -9.75 -6.80
N ASP A 16 -5.80 -10.14 -7.93
CA ASP A 16 -6.11 -11.41 -8.62
C ASP A 16 -5.91 -12.62 -7.69
N ASP A 17 -4.90 -12.54 -6.82
CA ASP A 17 -4.61 -13.52 -5.77
C ASP A 17 -5.62 -13.52 -4.59
N GLY A 18 -6.68 -12.73 -4.65
CA GLY A 18 -7.73 -12.65 -3.62
C GLY A 18 -7.40 -11.76 -2.41
N PHE A 19 -6.23 -11.12 -2.37
CA PHE A 19 -5.85 -10.20 -1.30
C PHE A 19 -6.57 -8.86 -1.39
N THR A 20 -6.96 -8.29 -0.25
CA THR A 20 -7.39 -6.89 -0.17
C THR A 20 -6.16 -5.98 -0.16
N VAL A 21 -6.03 -5.13 -1.17
CA VAL A 21 -4.94 -4.16 -1.30
C VAL A 21 -5.50 -2.77 -1.03
N PHE A 22 -5.02 -2.15 0.06
CA PHE A 22 -5.38 -0.76 0.40
C PHE A 22 -4.56 0.23 -0.40
N THR A 23 -5.16 1.36 -0.75
CA THR A 23 -4.47 2.49 -1.38
C THR A 23 -3.49 3.15 -0.41
N ALA A 24 -2.51 3.89 -0.94
CA ALA A 24 -1.59 4.65 -0.12
C ALA A 24 -2.32 5.69 0.74
N GLU A 25 -3.37 6.33 0.20
CA GLU A 25 -4.19 7.33 0.88
C GLU A 25 -4.92 6.76 2.09
N TYR A 26 -5.53 5.57 1.95
CA TYR A 26 -6.15 4.89 3.09
C TYR A 26 -5.12 4.58 4.19
N LEU A 27 -3.95 4.07 3.81
CA LEU A 27 -2.88 3.75 4.75
C LEU A 27 -2.28 5.01 5.42
N LEU A 28 -2.22 6.13 4.70
CA LEU A 28 -1.85 7.44 5.23
C LEU A 28 -2.90 7.94 6.24
N SER A 29 -4.18 7.88 5.88
CA SER A 29 -5.32 8.26 6.74
C SER A 29 -5.34 7.47 8.06
N ARG A 30 -5.00 6.18 8.02
CA ARG A 30 -4.87 5.33 9.21
C ARG A 30 -3.81 5.82 10.21
N GLY A 31 -2.80 6.58 9.76
CA GLY A 31 -1.80 7.24 10.61
C GLY A 31 -0.71 6.35 11.20
N TYR A 32 -0.62 5.07 10.85
CA TYR A 32 0.48 4.21 11.32
C TYR A 32 0.81 3.03 10.39
N CYS A 33 2.05 2.54 10.45
CA CYS A 33 2.47 1.32 9.78
C CYS A 33 1.96 0.09 10.54
N CYS A 34 1.17 -0.77 9.88
CA CYS A 34 0.56 -1.95 10.51
C CYS A 34 1.48 -3.17 10.59
N GLY A 35 2.68 -3.13 10.00
CA GLY A 35 3.64 -4.24 10.04
C GLY A 35 3.32 -5.44 9.12
N ASN A 36 2.30 -5.34 8.26
CA ASN A 36 1.90 -6.45 7.38
C ASN A 36 2.67 -6.55 6.06
N GLY A 37 3.42 -5.50 5.68
CA GLY A 37 4.12 -5.46 4.39
C GLY A 37 3.20 -5.13 3.20
N CYS A 38 2.34 -4.13 3.34
CA CYS A 38 1.37 -3.73 2.31
C CYS A 38 2.04 -3.21 1.03
N ARG A 39 1.46 -3.51 -0.14
CA ARG A 39 2.00 -3.11 -1.45
C ARG A 39 2.24 -1.61 -1.57
N HIS A 40 1.28 -0.81 -1.12
CA HIS A 40 1.33 0.66 -1.16
C HIS A 40 1.72 1.29 0.19
N CYS A 41 2.55 0.61 1.00
CA CYS A 41 2.92 1.11 2.33
C CYS A 41 3.62 2.48 2.24
N PRO A 42 3.03 3.56 2.77
CA PRO A 42 3.61 4.90 2.70
C PRO A 42 4.66 5.15 3.79
N TYR A 43 4.90 4.18 4.68
CA TYR A 43 5.75 4.32 5.86
C TYR A 43 7.06 3.51 5.78
N ASP A 44 7.49 3.14 4.57
CA ASP A 44 8.71 2.33 4.33
C ASP A 44 8.85 1.12 5.24
N TYR A 45 7.72 0.45 5.44
CA TYR A 45 7.61 -0.78 6.22
C TYR A 45 8.16 -0.64 7.65
N SER A 46 8.12 0.55 8.25
CA SER A 46 8.74 0.85 9.56
C SER A 46 8.35 -0.09 10.70
N ALA A 47 7.13 -0.64 10.72
CA ALA A 47 6.68 -1.61 11.72
C ALA A 47 6.86 -3.09 11.30
N VAL A 48 7.39 -3.36 10.11
CA VAL A 48 7.69 -4.72 9.65
C VAL A 48 9.04 -5.14 10.23
N LYS A 49 9.10 -6.34 10.83
CA LYS A 49 10.32 -6.87 11.44
C LYS A 49 11.34 -7.31 10.38
N GLU A 50 12.61 -7.21 10.73
CA GLU A 50 13.69 -7.80 9.94
C GLU A 50 13.63 -9.34 9.98
N PRO A 51 14.07 -10.03 8.91
CA PRO A 51 14.64 -9.49 7.66
C PRO A 51 13.59 -9.08 6.61
N LYS A 52 12.29 -9.21 6.93
CA LYS A 52 11.20 -9.01 5.97
C LYS A 52 11.13 -7.56 5.45
N ARG A 53 11.38 -6.57 6.31
CA ARG A 53 11.39 -5.16 5.88
C ARG A 53 12.46 -4.90 4.84
N SER A 54 13.70 -5.33 5.06
CA SER A 54 14.79 -5.21 4.07
C SER A 54 14.44 -5.87 2.74
N MET A 55 13.83 -7.07 2.76
CA MET A 55 13.40 -7.74 1.52
C MET A 55 12.31 -6.96 0.76
N LEU A 56 11.33 -6.39 1.48
CA LEU A 56 10.25 -5.60 0.86
C LEU A 56 10.75 -4.30 0.22
N LEU A 57 11.71 -3.62 0.87
CA LEU A 57 12.32 -2.41 0.32
C LEU A 57 13.11 -2.71 -0.96
N LEU A 58 13.87 -3.82 -0.99
CA LEU A 58 14.57 -4.26 -2.19
C LEU A 58 13.60 -4.61 -3.31
N GLN A 59 12.51 -5.33 -3.00
CA GLN A 59 11.50 -5.68 -3.99
C GLN A 59 10.84 -4.43 -4.60
N ARG A 60 10.56 -3.40 -3.80
CA ARG A 60 10.01 -2.13 -4.30
C ARG A 60 10.96 -1.48 -5.30
N LYS A 61 12.24 -1.36 -4.94
CA LYS A 61 13.27 -0.77 -5.81
C LYS A 61 13.38 -1.48 -7.15
N ASN A 62 13.44 -2.82 -7.14
CA ASN A 62 13.53 -3.62 -8.36
C ASN A 62 12.33 -3.41 -9.30
N ASN A 63 11.13 -3.19 -8.74
CA ASN A 63 9.93 -2.92 -9.53
C ASN A 63 9.96 -1.52 -10.16
N GLU A 64 10.49 -0.52 -9.44
CA GLU A 64 10.68 0.84 -9.96
C GLU A 64 11.70 0.86 -11.09
N ASP A 65 12.78 0.07 -10.97
CA ASP A 65 13.80 -0.08 -12.01
C ASP A 65 13.23 -0.78 -13.27
N ASN A 66 12.35 -1.78 -13.11
CA ASN A 66 11.72 -2.49 -14.23
C ASN A 66 10.68 -1.64 -14.99
N GLN A 67 10.10 -0.62 -14.37
CA GLN A 67 9.09 0.24 -15.01
C GLN A 67 9.69 1.33 -15.92
N LYS A 68 11.02 1.44 -16.00
CA LYS A 68 11.74 2.41 -16.85
C LYS A 68 12.33 1.81 -18.14
N GLY A 69 12.01 0.55 -18.45
CA GLY A 69 12.47 -0.17 -19.64
C GLY A 69 11.54 -0.02 -20.84
#